data_AF-A0A835UJ96-F1
#
_entry.id   AF-A0A835UJ96-F1
#
_cell.length_a   1.000
_cell.length_b   1.000
_cell.length_c   1.000
_cell.angle_alpha   90.00
_cell.angle_beta   90.00
_cell.angle_gamma   90.00
#
_symmetry.space_group_name_H-M   'P 1'
#
loop_
_entity.id
_entity.type
_entity.pdbx_description
1 polymer ?
#
loop_
_entity_poly.entity_id
_entity_poly.type
_entity_poly.pdbx_seq_one_letter_code
_entity_poly.pdbx_strand_id
1 'polypeptide(L)'
;MGRQPNGKGICQVAETALQDGQPIDLSMVMQLVNILSSTSSTDLKGLLSFVYKSLADVIGAYSKWITLIPANIRPLLIFCASGIKESISSASCSSALRKLCEDAPALIHKPYNLEILLWIGEGLEYRSLSISVEEEIVSAITLTLASIPHCELKKSSLASLLSSSYGAIQKLIDAERQHPLKQHLTDYTQVMNSAIRALYRMGTILGHLSAPLSSDQTEDDTILVILCMVWPPLEKIFNSAHMENGNLSAAACRCLSQAIHSSGEQFHMLLPKVLDCLSANFLLFQTHECYIKTAAVVIEAFGYREEYGSLCISTFQRLNSAESIASLNSSYVCDQEPDLVEAYTNFACAFCSFFVPRSAY
;
A
#
# COMPACT_ATOMS: atom_id res chain seq x y z
N MET A 1 -3.19 25.52 -20.55
CA MET A 1 -1.92 24.77 -20.68
C MET A 1 -0.87 25.43 -19.80
N GLY A 2 -0.85 25.11 -18.51
CA GLY A 2 0.19 25.57 -17.59
C GLY A 2 1.22 24.46 -17.39
N ARG A 3 2.43 24.63 -17.95
CA ARG A 3 3.56 23.75 -17.66
C ARG A 3 4.02 24.00 -16.22
N GLN A 4 3.98 22.96 -15.39
CA GLN A 4 4.76 22.91 -14.14
C GLN A 4 6.26 22.94 -14.49
N PRO A 5 7.09 23.78 -13.85
CA PRO A 5 8.53 23.72 -14.00
C PRO A 5 9.16 22.78 -12.95
N ASN A 6 9.74 21.68 -13.48
CA ASN A 6 11.07 21.14 -13.17
C ASN A 6 11.47 20.86 -11.71
N GLY A 7 11.01 19.73 -11.16
CA GLY A 7 11.80 18.97 -10.17
C GLY A 7 13.02 18.24 -10.77
N LYS A 8 13.11 18.16 -12.12
CA LYS A 8 14.22 17.49 -12.83
C LYS A 8 15.55 18.25 -12.78
N GLY A 9 15.52 19.58 -12.64
CA GLY A 9 16.73 20.40 -12.69
C GLY A 9 17.65 20.22 -11.48
N ILE A 10 17.09 20.10 -10.27
CA ILE A 10 17.86 19.96 -9.03
C ILE A 10 18.52 18.58 -8.96
N CYS A 11 17.80 17.50 -9.34
CA CYS A 11 18.39 16.16 -9.41
C CYS A 11 19.56 16.09 -10.40
N GLN A 12 19.42 16.72 -11.58
CA GLN A 12 20.48 16.69 -12.59
C GLN A 12 21.74 17.42 -12.13
N VAL A 13 21.61 18.55 -11.42
CA VAL A 13 22.73 19.29 -10.82
C VAL A 13 23.38 18.50 -9.67
N ALA A 14 22.58 17.84 -8.83
CA ALA A 14 23.09 17.00 -7.75
C ALA A 14 23.86 15.78 -8.29
N GLU A 15 23.36 15.14 -9.35
CA GLU A 15 24.04 14.02 -10.03
C GLU A 15 25.36 14.43 -10.69
N THR A 16 25.44 15.63 -11.26
CA THR A 16 26.72 16.17 -11.78
C THR A 16 27.70 16.50 -10.65
N ALA A 17 27.22 17.10 -9.56
CA ALA A 17 28.09 17.42 -8.41
C ALA A 17 28.60 16.14 -7.69
N LEU A 18 27.82 15.05 -7.72
CA LEU A 18 28.24 13.72 -7.28
C LEU A 18 29.43 13.18 -8.07
N GLN A 19 29.57 13.53 -9.35
CA GLN A 19 30.67 13.08 -10.22
C GLN A 19 31.94 13.93 -10.05
N ASP A 20 31.79 15.22 -9.71
CA ASP A 20 32.90 16.18 -9.64
C ASP A 20 33.67 16.16 -8.30
N GLY A 21 33.19 15.44 -7.27
CA GLY A 21 33.95 15.13 -6.04
C GLY A 21 34.28 16.31 -5.11
N GLN A 22 33.71 17.50 -5.32
CA GLN A 22 33.92 18.64 -4.42
C GLN A 22 33.06 18.57 -3.17
N PRO A 23 33.61 18.76 -1.95
CA PRO A 23 32.84 18.74 -0.72
C PRO A 23 31.84 19.90 -0.66
N ILE A 24 30.55 19.59 -0.87
CA ILE A 24 29.43 20.51 -0.64
C ILE A 24 29.23 20.68 0.87
N ASP A 25 29.34 21.91 1.36
CA ASP A 25 28.99 22.24 2.75
C ASP A 25 27.46 22.30 2.92
N LEU A 26 26.91 21.32 3.64
CA LEU A 26 25.49 21.21 3.96
C LEU A 26 25.17 21.66 5.40
N SER A 27 26.09 22.37 6.06
CA SER A 27 25.92 22.86 7.43
C SER A 27 24.69 23.77 7.58
N MET A 28 24.48 24.70 6.65
CA MET A 28 23.31 25.60 6.65
C MET A 28 22.00 24.82 6.50
N VAL A 29 21.98 23.80 5.64
CA VAL A 29 20.82 22.90 5.46
C VAL A 29 20.49 22.23 6.79
N MET A 30 21.49 21.67 7.48
CA MET A 30 21.29 21.02 8.76
C MET A 30 20.93 21.98 9.90
N GLN A 31 21.45 23.21 9.90
CA GLN A 31 21.02 24.24 10.85
C GLN A 31 19.52 24.55 10.70
N LEU A 32 19.04 24.72 9.46
CA LEU A 32 17.61 24.92 9.19
C LEU A 32 16.78 23.71 9.60
N VAL A 33 17.23 22.49 9.31
CA VAL A 33 16.58 21.25 9.76
C VAL A 33 16.44 21.25 11.29
N ASN A 34 17.48 21.57 12.03
CA ASN A 34 17.44 21.58 13.49
C ASN A 34 16.46 22.62 14.05
N ILE A 35 16.45 23.83 13.49
CA ILE A 35 15.51 24.88 13.87
C ILE A 35 14.07 24.39 13.66
N LEU A 36 13.78 23.87 12.46
CA LEU A 36 12.43 23.45 12.07
C LEU A 36 11.97 22.20 12.83
N SER A 37 12.86 21.25 13.10
CA SER A 37 12.56 20.07 13.92
C SER A 37 12.25 20.42 15.38
N SER A 38 12.70 21.58 15.86
CA SER A 38 12.43 22.08 17.22
C SER A 38 11.21 23.02 17.30
N THR A 39 10.66 23.43 16.16
CA THR A 39 9.55 24.40 16.10
C THR A 39 8.21 23.70 16.35
N SER A 40 7.32 24.36 17.11
CA SER A 40 6.01 23.79 17.44
C SER A 40 5.11 23.69 16.21
N SER A 41 4.31 22.62 16.09
CA SER A 41 3.47 22.39 14.91
C SER A 41 2.36 23.42 14.70
N THR A 42 2.02 24.21 15.74
CA THR A 42 1.01 25.27 15.65
C THR A 42 1.48 26.49 14.86
N ASP A 43 2.81 26.64 14.70
CA ASP A 43 3.44 27.77 14.01
C ASP A 43 3.67 27.51 12.51
N LEU A 44 3.38 26.28 12.04
CA LEU A 44 3.67 25.77 10.69
C LEU A 44 2.66 26.22 9.61
N LYS A 45 2.28 27.51 9.59
CA LYS A 45 1.33 28.03 8.59
C LYS A 45 1.97 29.01 7.62
N GLY A 46 1.40 29.09 6.41
CA GLY A 46 1.81 30.07 5.40
C GLY A 46 3.22 29.80 4.86
N LEU A 47 4.09 30.79 4.95
CA LEU A 47 5.41 30.79 4.30
C LEU A 47 6.32 29.66 4.78
N LEU A 48 6.13 29.20 6.02
CA LEU A 48 6.92 28.11 6.61
C LEU A 48 6.70 26.77 5.89
N SER A 49 5.48 26.50 5.40
CA SER A 49 5.19 25.28 4.61
C SER A 49 5.96 25.24 3.28
N PHE A 50 6.21 26.40 2.66
CA PHE A 50 7.05 26.50 1.45
C PHE A 50 8.53 26.31 1.76
N VAL A 51 8.99 26.75 2.93
CA VAL A 51 10.35 26.47 3.42
C VAL A 51 10.53 24.97 3.64
N TYR A 52 9.58 24.30 4.31
CA TYR A 52 9.59 22.85 4.49
C TYR A 52 9.64 22.11 3.16
N LYS A 53 8.78 22.50 2.21
CA LYS A 53 8.75 21.91 0.88
C LYS A 53 10.11 22.02 0.18
N SER A 54 10.64 23.24 0.08
CA SER A 54 11.89 23.51 -0.64
C SER A 54 13.08 22.83 0.02
N LEU A 55 13.14 22.85 1.35
CA LEU A 55 14.19 22.18 2.11
C LEU A 55 14.10 20.66 1.99
N ALA A 56 12.90 20.08 1.96
CA ALA A 56 12.71 18.66 1.71
C ALA A 56 13.16 18.26 0.30
N ASP A 57 12.90 19.08 -0.72
CA ASP A 57 13.40 18.83 -2.08
C ASP A 57 14.94 18.80 -2.11
N VAL A 58 15.60 19.71 -1.37
CA VAL A 58 17.07 19.70 -1.21
C VAL A 58 17.55 18.46 -0.45
N ILE A 59 16.91 18.11 0.67
CA ILE A 59 17.27 16.92 1.45
C ILE A 59 17.14 15.65 0.60
N GLY A 60 16.08 15.51 -0.18
CA GLY A 60 15.87 14.37 -1.06
C GLY A 60 16.88 14.30 -2.21
N ALA A 61 17.34 15.43 -2.74
CA ALA A 61 18.35 15.45 -3.80
C ALA A 61 19.77 15.14 -3.30
N TYR A 62 20.09 15.53 -2.06
CA TYR A 62 21.42 15.37 -1.46
C TYR A 62 21.47 14.33 -0.33
N SER A 63 20.47 13.46 -0.22
CA SER A 63 20.30 12.50 0.87
C SER A 63 21.55 11.66 1.10
N LYS A 64 22.16 11.10 0.04
CA LYS A 64 23.42 10.34 0.11
C LYS A 64 24.56 11.06 0.82
N TRP A 65 24.67 12.37 0.65
CA TRP A 65 25.74 13.17 1.26
C TRP A 65 25.41 13.52 2.71
N ILE A 66 24.17 13.94 2.94
CA ILE A 66 23.71 14.35 4.27
C ILE A 66 23.80 13.17 5.25
N THR A 67 23.52 11.95 4.79
CA THR A 67 23.55 10.73 5.60
C THR A 67 24.95 10.19 5.87
N LEU A 68 26.01 10.72 5.23
CA LEU A 68 27.41 10.40 5.59
C LEU A 68 27.75 10.80 7.03
N ILE A 69 27.01 11.76 7.60
CA ILE A 69 27.15 12.17 9.00
C ILE A 69 26.02 11.51 9.81
N PRO A 70 26.30 10.44 10.58
CA PRO A 70 25.25 9.65 11.24
C PRO A 70 24.39 10.44 12.22
N ALA A 71 24.91 11.52 12.79
CA ALA A 71 24.20 12.39 13.73
C ALA A 71 22.99 13.11 13.07
N ASN A 72 23.00 13.25 11.74
CA ASN A 72 21.97 13.99 11.02
C ASN A 72 20.65 13.23 10.88
N ILE A 73 20.67 11.89 10.92
CA ILE A 73 19.52 11.06 10.55
C ILE A 73 18.29 11.36 11.41
N ARG A 74 18.47 11.47 12.73
CA ARG A 74 17.36 11.70 13.67
C ARG A 74 16.69 13.07 13.44
N PRO A 75 17.43 14.20 13.41
CA PRO A 75 16.86 15.49 13.04
C PRO A 75 16.11 15.47 11.71
N LEU A 76 16.60 14.76 10.69
CA LEU A 76 15.97 14.67 9.37
C LEU A 76 14.67 13.87 9.40
N LEU A 77 14.62 12.75 10.12
CA LEU A 77 13.39 11.97 10.29
C LEU A 77 12.31 12.80 10.99
N ILE A 78 12.68 13.53 12.05
CA ILE A 78 11.76 14.43 12.77
C ILE A 78 11.28 15.56 11.85
N PHE A 79 12.19 16.16 11.08
CA PHE A 79 11.86 17.19 10.11
C PHE A 79 10.83 16.70 9.09
N CYS A 80 11.06 15.53 8.48
CA CYS A 80 10.13 14.93 7.54
C CYS A 80 8.79 14.64 8.20
N ALA A 81 8.79 14.09 9.42
CA ALA A 81 7.57 13.80 10.16
C ALA A 81 6.70 15.03 10.41
N SER A 82 7.32 16.17 10.74
CA SER A 82 6.65 17.46 10.91
C SER A 82 6.13 18.00 9.59
N GLY A 83 6.95 17.99 8.53
CA GLY A 83 6.56 18.52 7.23
C GLY A 83 5.49 17.70 6.50
N ILE A 84 5.39 16.39 6.78
CA ILE A 84 4.32 15.53 6.25
C ILE A 84 2.94 15.97 6.75
N LYS A 85 2.83 16.55 7.96
CA LYS A 85 1.53 16.98 8.51
C LYS A 85 0.91 18.14 7.71
N GLU A 86 1.71 18.91 6.99
CA GLU A 86 1.27 20.08 6.25
C GLU A 86 1.00 19.76 4.78
N SER A 87 -0.17 20.17 4.28
CA SER A 87 -0.65 19.81 2.94
C SER A 87 0.35 20.17 1.82
N ILE A 88 0.95 21.37 1.86
CA ILE A 88 1.83 21.90 0.81
C ILE A 88 3.18 21.18 0.76
N SER A 89 3.74 20.81 1.91
CA SER A 89 5.05 20.15 2.00
C SER A 89 4.97 18.62 2.03
N SER A 90 3.77 18.06 2.24
CA SER A 90 3.58 16.62 2.44
C SER A 90 4.27 15.73 1.40
N ALA A 91 4.09 16.01 0.11
CA ALA A 91 4.69 15.25 -0.99
C ALA A 91 6.23 15.37 -1.07
N SER A 92 6.78 16.58 -0.87
CA SER A 92 8.23 16.75 -0.87
C SER A 92 8.87 16.08 0.35
N CYS A 93 8.22 16.16 1.51
CA CYS A 93 8.68 15.50 2.74
C CYS A 93 8.53 13.97 2.69
N SER A 94 7.50 13.43 2.04
CA SER A 94 7.39 11.97 1.82
C SER A 94 8.49 11.47 0.88
N SER A 95 8.76 12.18 -0.21
CA SER A 95 9.85 11.84 -1.13
C SER A 95 11.22 11.95 -0.46
N ALA A 96 11.45 12.98 0.37
CA ALA A 96 12.67 13.11 1.15
C ALA A 96 12.83 11.97 2.15
N LEU A 97 11.76 11.61 2.88
CA LEU A 97 11.75 10.46 3.78
C LEU A 97 12.11 9.16 3.05
N ARG A 98 11.50 8.91 1.87
CA ARG A 98 11.84 7.76 1.03
C ARG A 98 13.33 7.74 0.67
N LYS A 99 13.88 8.88 0.27
CA LYS A 99 15.32 8.98 -0.07
C LYS A 99 16.23 8.69 1.12
N LEU A 100 15.87 9.16 2.32
CA LEU A 100 16.60 8.81 3.54
C LEU A 100 16.54 7.31 3.84
N CYS A 101 15.37 6.69 3.65
CA CYS A 101 15.18 5.24 3.76
C CYS A 101 16.05 4.44 2.79
N GLU A 102 16.11 4.87 1.52
CA GLU A 102 16.92 4.24 0.47
C GLU A 102 18.43 4.39 0.72
N ASP A 103 18.88 5.58 1.10
CA ASP A 103 20.31 5.91 1.14
C ASP A 103 20.98 5.60 2.49
N ALA A 104 20.22 5.40 3.57
CA ALA A 104 20.77 5.16 4.90
C ALA A 104 20.05 4.07 5.73
N PRO A 105 19.70 2.90 5.17
CA PRO A 105 18.93 1.88 5.87
C PRO A 105 19.62 1.43 7.17
N ALA A 106 20.94 1.19 7.14
CA ALA A 106 21.71 0.77 8.32
C ALA A 106 21.69 1.80 9.48
N LEU A 107 21.58 3.09 9.17
CA LEU A 107 21.45 4.13 10.20
C LEU A 107 20.03 4.18 10.77
N ILE A 108 19.03 3.92 9.94
CA ILE A 108 17.62 3.91 10.32
C ILE A 108 17.27 2.66 11.13
N HIS A 109 17.90 1.51 10.86
CA HIS A 109 17.70 0.27 11.64
C HIS A 109 18.09 0.40 13.12
N LYS A 110 18.81 1.47 13.52
CA LYS A 110 19.12 1.73 14.94
C LYS A 110 17.82 1.98 15.72
N PRO A 111 17.68 1.44 16.95
CA PRO A 111 16.41 1.41 17.68
C PRO A 111 15.65 2.75 17.74
N TYR A 112 16.32 3.84 18.14
CA TYR A 112 15.68 5.16 18.25
C TYR A 112 15.23 5.76 16.92
N ASN A 113 15.92 5.46 15.82
CA ASN A 113 15.55 5.96 14.50
C ASN A 113 14.40 5.13 13.91
N LEU A 114 14.46 3.82 14.13
CA LEU A 114 13.40 2.89 13.76
C LEU A 114 12.09 3.20 14.48
N GLU A 115 12.14 3.55 15.76
CA GLU A 115 10.99 3.99 16.54
C GLU A 115 10.34 5.25 15.94
N ILE A 116 11.14 6.24 15.53
CA ILE A 116 10.61 7.43 14.85
C ILE A 116 9.94 7.05 13.52
N LEU A 117 10.54 6.13 12.76
CA LEU A 117 10.00 5.68 11.49
C LEU A 117 8.65 4.96 11.69
N LEU A 118 8.55 4.07 12.67
CA LEU A 118 7.30 3.39 13.02
C LEU A 118 6.24 4.39 13.51
N TRP A 119 6.63 5.36 14.34
CA TRP A 119 5.74 6.43 14.80
C TRP A 119 5.18 7.28 13.65
N ILE A 120 5.98 7.55 12.60
CA ILE A 120 5.48 8.22 11.39
C ILE A 120 4.38 7.39 10.73
N GLY A 121 4.61 6.08 10.55
CA GLY A 121 3.68 5.15 9.90
C GLY A 121 2.39 4.91 10.68
N GLU A 122 2.49 4.69 11.99
CA GLU A 122 1.32 4.50 12.86
C GLU A 122 0.47 5.78 12.96
N GLY A 123 1.12 6.95 12.91
CA GLY A 123 0.45 8.24 12.96
C GLY A 123 -0.22 8.68 11.66
N LEU A 124 -0.29 7.85 10.61
CA LEU A 124 -0.90 8.21 9.32
C LEU A 124 -2.43 8.34 9.40
N GLU A 125 -3.11 7.56 10.25
CA GLU A 125 -4.58 7.59 10.43
C GLU A 125 -5.10 8.98 10.79
N TYR A 126 -4.29 9.77 11.50
CA TYR A 126 -4.67 11.09 12.03
C TYR A 126 -4.33 12.26 11.09
N ARG A 127 -3.80 11.98 9.89
CA ARG A 127 -3.33 13.01 8.96
C ARG A 127 -4.25 13.11 7.74
N SER A 128 -4.53 14.33 7.31
CA SER A 128 -5.31 14.61 6.09
C SER A 128 -4.46 14.51 4.82
N LEU A 129 -3.86 13.35 4.57
CA LEU A 129 -2.99 13.11 3.42
C LEU A 129 -3.79 12.65 2.19
N SER A 130 -3.23 12.88 1.00
CA SER A 130 -3.68 12.16 -0.20
C SER A 130 -3.30 10.66 -0.09
N ILE A 131 -4.02 9.78 -0.78
CA ILE A 131 -3.71 8.34 -0.78
C ILE A 131 -2.32 8.10 -1.35
N SER A 132 -1.94 8.77 -2.44
CA SER A 132 -0.62 8.62 -3.08
C SER A 132 0.54 8.97 -2.15
N VAL A 133 0.41 10.02 -1.33
CA VAL A 133 1.46 10.39 -0.35
C VAL A 133 1.51 9.38 0.80
N GLU A 134 0.36 8.89 1.27
CA GLU A 134 0.31 7.85 2.29
C GLU A 134 0.99 6.56 1.81
N GLU A 135 0.70 6.13 0.57
CA GLU A 135 1.33 4.96 -0.04
C GLU A 135 2.84 5.13 -0.17
N GLU A 136 3.34 6.27 -0.65
CA GLU A 136 4.78 6.52 -0.75
C GLU A 136 5.50 6.39 0.60
N ILE A 137 4.90 6.92 1.67
CA ILE A 137 5.44 6.79 3.03
C ILE A 137 5.43 5.33 3.48
N VAL A 138 4.31 4.64 3.31
CA VAL A 138 4.16 3.23 3.71
C VAL A 138 5.14 2.35 2.95
N SER A 139 5.29 2.53 1.63
CA SER A 139 6.28 1.84 0.80
C SER A 139 7.70 2.04 1.31
N ALA A 140 8.09 3.29 1.59
CA ALA A 140 9.42 3.61 2.09
C ALA A 140 9.71 2.95 3.46
N ILE A 141 8.73 2.97 4.36
CA ILE A 141 8.85 2.32 5.67
C ILE A 141 8.95 0.80 5.47
N THR A 142 8.03 0.19 4.73
CA THR A 142 8.00 -1.27 4.52
C THR A 142 9.30 -1.78 3.90
N LEU A 143 9.83 -1.15 2.87
CA LEU A 143 11.10 -1.55 2.26
C LEU A 143 12.27 -1.45 3.24
N THR A 144 12.28 -0.41 4.08
CA THR A 144 13.28 -0.26 5.15
C THR A 144 13.16 -1.38 6.18
N LEU A 145 11.94 -1.72 6.61
CA LEU A 145 11.67 -2.80 7.55
C LEU A 145 12.03 -4.17 6.96
N ALA A 146 11.68 -4.42 5.70
CA ALA A 146 11.98 -5.67 5.00
C ALA A 146 13.49 -5.92 4.86
N SER A 147 14.30 -4.85 4.81
CA SER A 147 15.77 -4.93 4.77
C SER A 147 16.43 -5.21 6.13
N ILE A 148 15.67 -5.29 7.23
CA ILE A 148 16.23 -5.57 8.57
C ILE A 148 16.73 -7.03 8.62
N PRO A 149 18.01 -7.28 8.93
CA PRO A 149 18.55 -8.64 8.98
C PRO A 149 17.98 -9.51 10.12
N HIS A 150 17.59 -8.88 11.24
CA HIS A 150 17.07 -9.59 12.41
C HIS A 150 15.59 -9.97 12.21
N CYS A 151 15.32 -11.23 11.89
CA CYS A 151 14.01 -11.74 11.48
C CYS A 151 12.87 -11.38 12.46
N GLU A 152 13.06 -11.61 13.77
CA GLU A 152 12.01 -11.30 14.76
C GLU A 152 11.72 -9.79 14.88
N LEU A 153 12.75 -8.95 14.69
CA LEU A 153 12.59 -7.50 14.74
C LEU A 153 11.87 -7.00 13.48
N LYS A 154 12.19 -7.57 12.33
CA LYS A 154 11.49 -7.32 11.07
C LYS A 154 10.01 -7.67 11.21
N LYS A 155 9.68 -8.88 11.68
CA LYS A 155 8.29 -9.34 11.91
C LYS A 155 7.55 -8.44 12.89
N SER A 156 8.14 -8.13 14.05
CA SER A 156 7.50 -7.29 15.06
C SER A 156 7.28 -5.86 14.56
N SER A 157 8.23 -5.30 13.81
CA SER A 157 8.11 -3.94 13.25
C SER A 157 7.04 -3.86 12.17
N LEU A 158 6.95 -4.86 11.29
CA LEU A 158 5.90 -4.95 10.28
C LEU A 158 4.52 -5.13 10.92
N ALA A 159 4.42 -5.95 11.97
CA ALA A 159 3.19 -6.10 12.75
C ALA A 159 2.77 -4.78 13.43
N SER A 160 3.73 -4.01 13.97
CA SER A 160 3.48 -2.68 14.54
C SER A 160 2.89 -1.73 13.50
N LEU A 161 3.47 -1.70 12.29
CA LEU A 161 2.98 -0.86 11.19
C LEU A 161 1.54 -1.20 10.77
N LEU A 162 1.18 -2.49 10.82
CA LEU A 162 -0.18 -2.97 10.50
C LEU A 162 -1.20 -2.68 11.61
N SER A 163 -0.77 -2.46 12.85
CA SER A 163 -1.63 -2.34 14.03
C SER A 163 -2.73 -1.26 13.88
N SER A 164 -2.36 -0.06 13.41
CA SER A 164 -3.30 1.04 13.17
C SER A 164 -4.33 0.69 12.09
N SER A 165 -3.93 -0.09 11.09
CA SER A 165 -4.82 -0.54 10.02
C SER A 165 -5.83 -1.58 10.54
N TYR A 166 -5.40 -2.49 11.41
CA TYR A 166 -6.31 -3.41 12.12
C TYR A 166 -7.32 -2.66 12.98
N GLY A 167 -6.86 -1.64 13.73
CA GLY A 167 -7.73 -0.81 14.55
C GLY A 167 -8.83 -0.12 13.73
N ALA A 168 -8.49 0.45 12.57
CA ALA A 168 -9.45 1.10 11.68
C ALA A 168 -10.49 0.12 11.11
N ILE A 169 -10.06 -1.07 10.67
CA ILE A 169 -10.95 -2.13 10.18
C ILE A 169 -11.88 -2.62 11.29
N GLN A 170 -11.34 -2.87 12.49
CA GLN A 170 -12.12 -3.36 13.62
C GLN A 170 -13.19 -2.36 14.06
N LYS A 171 -12.88 -1.05 14.06
CA LYS A 171 -13.86 0.02 14.31
C LYS A 171 -15.04 -0.04 13.33
N LEU A 172 -14.79 -0.31 12.04
CA LEU A 172 -15.86 -0.45 11.05
C LEU A 172 -16.72 -1.70 11.31
N ILE A 173 -16.09 -2.86 11.56
CA ILE A 173 -16.81 -4.11 11.86
C ILE A 173 -17.67 -3.96 13.12
N ASP A 174 -17.17 -3.29 14.15
CA ASP A 174 -17.93 -3.07 15.38
C ASP A 174 -19.07 -2.05 15.19
N ALA A 175 -18.96 -1.15 14.21
CA ALA A 175 -20.04 -0.24 13.84
C ALA A 175 -21.28 -0.96 13.29
N GLU A 176 -21.11 -2.13 12.66
CA GLU A 176 -22.20 -2.97 12.19
C GLU A 176 -23.06 -3.50 13.35
N ARG A 177 -22.40 -3.92 14.44
CA ARG A 177 -23.04 -4.47 15.64
C ARG A 177 -23.77 -3.39 16.44
N GLN A 178 -23.31 -2.16 16.32
CA GLN A 178 -23.91 -1.00 16.95
C GLN A 178 -24.83 -0.28 15.93
N HIS A 179 -26.10 -0.72 15.88
CA HIS A 179 -27.18 -0.05 15.16
C HIS A 179 -27.23 1.50 15.21
N PRO A 180 -26.75 2.23 16.25
CA PRO A 180 -26.76 3.70 16.23
C PRO A 180 -25.82 4.39 15.22
N LEU A 181 -24.75 3.78 14.71
CA LEU A 181 -23.78 4.52 13.86
C LEU A 181 -24.32 4.91 12.48
N LYS A 182 -25.27 4.14 11.93
CA LYS A 182 -25.99 4.53 10.69
C LYS A 182 -26.88 5.77 10.90
N GLN A 183 -27.19 6.16 12.14
CA GLN A 183 -27.98 7.36 12.45
C GLN A 183 -27.14 8.64 12.39
N HIS A 184 -25.82 8.53 12.58
CA HIS A 184 -24.86 9.63 12.45
C HIS A 184 -23.98 9.43 11.20
N LEU A 185 -24.52 9.82 10.04
CA LEU A 185 -23.91 9.63 8.71
C LEU A 185 -22.45 10.10 8.62
N THR A 186 -22.10 11.20 9.30
CA THR A 186 -20.74 11.78 9.30
C THR A 186 -19.72 10.87 9.98
N ASP A 187 -20.06 10.33 11.16
CA ASP A 187 -19.17 9.47 11.94
C ASP A 187 -18.94 8.14 11.22
N TYR A 188 -20.01 7.58 10.65
CA TYR A 188 -19.92 6.37 9.83
C TYR A 188 -19.06 6.58 8.57
N THR A 189 -19.23 7.70 7.87
CA THR A 189 -18.42 8.03 6.69
C THR A 189 -16.94 8.18 7.05
N GLN A 190 -16.63 8.77 8.19
CA GLN A 190 -15.25 8.88 8.67
C GLN A 190 -14.66 7.49 8.98
N VAL A 191 -15.39 6.63 9.69
CA VAL A 191 -14.95 5.26 10.01
C VAL A 191 -14.75 4.45 8.72
N MET A 192 -15.67 4.56 7.77
CA MET A 192 -15.56 3.92 6.45
C MET A 192 -14.31 4.36 5.69
N ASN A 193 -14.07 5.67 5.60
CA ASN A 193 -12.90 6.21 4.92
C ASN A 193 -11.59 5.77 5.59
N SER A 194 -11.55 5.72 6.92
CA SER A 194 -10.40 5.19 7.66
C SER A 194 -10.12 3.72 7.35
N ALA A 195 -11.17 2.88 7.25
CA ALA A 195 -11.04 1.48 6.88
C ALA A 195 -10.57 1.30 5.42
N ILE A 196 -11.10 2.09 4.48
CA ILE A 196 -10.62 2.10 3.08
C ILE A 196 -9.12 2.39 3.05
N ARG A 197 -8.67 3.46 3.72
CA ARG A 197 -7.24 3.80 3.79
C ARG A 197 -6.41 2.71 4.47
N ALA A 198 -6.93 2.06 5.51
CA ALA A 198 -6.29 0.92 6.14
C ALA A 198 -6.04 -0.24 5.15
N LEU A 199 -7.00 -0.54 4.28
CA LEU A 199 -6.84 -1.54 3.23
C LEU A 199 -5.79 -1.14 2.19
N TYR A 200 -5.73 0.14 1.79
CA TYR A 200 -4.66 0.66 0.94
C TYR A 200 -3.27 0.51 1.58
N ARG A 201 -3.14 0.80 2.87
CA ARG A 201 -1.90 0.61 3.64
C ARG A 201 -1.49 -0.86 3.71
N MET A 202 -2.42 -1.74 4.10
CA MET A 202 -2.17 -3.19 4.15
C MET A 202 -1.73 -3.74 2.79
N GLY A 203 -2.42 -3.36 1.72
CA GLY A 203 -2.08 -3.77 0.36
C GLY A 203 -0.68 -3.29 -0.05
N THR A 204 -0.32 -2.05 0.29
CA THR A 204 1.01 -1.49 0.02
C THR A 204 2.10 -2.23 0.80
N ILE A 205 1.85 -2.54 2.07
CA ILE A 205 2.78 -3.32 2.90
C ILE A 205 3.01 -4.68 2.25
N LEU A 206 1.94 -5.42 1.96
CA LEU A 206 2.01 -6.74 1.33
C LEU A 206 2.72 -6.69 -0.03
N GLY A 207 2.41 -5.68 -0.85
CA GLY A 207 3.01 -5.38 -2.15
C GLY A 207 4.53 -5.26 -2.16
N HIS A 208 5.13 -4.92 -1.01
CA HIS A 208 6.57 -4.69 -0.86
C HIS A 208 7.29 -5.77 -0.06
N LEU A 209 6.61 -6.82 0.39
CA LEU A 209 7.25 -7.92 1.11
C LEU A 209 7.98 -8.89 0.18
N SER A 210 7.80 -8.80 -1.14
CA SER A 210 8.57 -9.59 -2.12
C SER A 210 10.01 -9.11 -2.20
N ALA A 211 10.90 -9.74 -1.43
CA ALA A 211 12.33 -9.62 -1.67
C ALA A 211 12.78 -10.68 -2.70
N PRO A 212 13.72 -10.35 -3.59
CA PRO A 212 14.32 -11.33 -4.49
C PRO A 212 15.01 -12.41 -3.67
N LEU A 213 14.80 -13.68 -4.04
CA LEU A 213 15.51 -14.84 -3.51
C LEU A 213 17.02 -14.66 -3.75
N SER A 214 17.73 -14.01 -2.84
CA SER A 214 19.17 -14.19 -2.73
C SER A 214 19.38 -15.64 -2.28
N SER A 215 20.09 -16.40 -3.08
CA SER A 215 20.21 -17.88 -3.06
C SER A 215 20.83 -18.49 -1.79
N ASP A 216 20.85 -17.77 -0.66
CA ASP A 216 21.65 -18.14 0.52
C ASP A 216 20.99 -17.78 1.86
N GLN A 217 19.67 -17.57 1.91
CA GLN A 217 18.97 -17.32 3.17
C GLN A 217 17.96 -18.42 3.51
N THR A 218 18.10 -18.90 4.75
CA THR A 218 17.11 -19.64 5.56
C THR A 218 15.68 -19.21 5.26
N GLU A 219 14.74 -20.16 5.20
CA GLU A 219 13.30 -19.94 5.00
C GLU A 219 12.79 -18.73 5.80
N ASP A 220 12.63 -17.58 5.13
CA ASP A 220 12.03 -16.39 5.69
C ASP A 220 10.50 -16.51 5.61
N ASP A 221 9.89 -16.96 6.70
CA ASP A 221 8.45 -17.09 6.88
C ASP A 221 7.74 -15.75 7.15
N THR A 222 8.42 -14.61 7.00
CA THR A 222 7.86 -13.29 7.29
C THR A 222 6.60 -13.01 6.48
N ILE A 223 6.61 -13.27 5.16
CA ILE A 223 5.42 -13.11 4.31
C ILE A 223 4.28 -13.97 4.85
N LEU A 224 4.53 -15.24 5.17
CA LEU A 224 3.53 -16.15 5.72
C LEU A 224 2.93 -15.65 7.04
N VAL A 225 3.78 -15.18 7.97
CA VAL A 225 3.34 -14.62 9.25
C VAL A 225 2.46 -13.39 9.02
N ILE A 226 2.87 -12.49 8.13
CA ILE A 226 2.09 -11.27 7.84
C ILE A 226 0.77 -11.62 7.14
N LEU A 227 0.75 -12.57 6.20
CA LEU A 227 -0.49 -13.06 5.59
C LEU A 227 -1.46 -13.61 6.64
N CYS A 228 -0.97 -14.42 7.58
CA CYS A 228 -1.76 -14.96 8.68
C CYS A 228 -2.33 -13.87 9.61
N MET A 229 -1.63 -12.74 9.76
CA MET A 229 -2.13 -11.59 10.51
C MET A 229 -3.18 -10.78 9.73
N VAL A 230 -2.99 -10.61 8.42
CA VAL A 230 -3.86 -9.77 7.58
C VAL A 230 -5.15 -10.49 7.16
N TRP A 231 -5.12 -11.81 7.00
CA TRP A 231 -6.30 -12.55 6.52
C TRP A 231 -7.53 -12.44 7.45
N PRO A 232 -7.46 -12.69 8.77
CA PRO A 232 -8.64 -12.65 9.63
C PRO A 232 -9.45 -11.33 9.60
N PRO A 233 -8.83 -10.13 9.63
CA PRO A 233 -9.59 -8.89 9.49
C PRO A 233 -10.15 -8.69 8.08
N LEU A 234 -9.44 -9.11 7.02
CA LEU A 234 -9.97 -9.08 5.65
C LEU A 234 -11.19 -9.99 5.50
N GLU A 235 -11.10 -11.24 5.97
CA GLU A 235 -12.19 -12.22 5.93
C GLU A 235 -13.44 -11.70 6.64
N LYS A 236 -13.28 -11.04 7.80
CA LYS A 236 -14.40 -10.39 8.49
C LYS A 236 -15.03 -9.26 7.68
N ILE A 237 -14.22 -8.43 7.01
CA ILE A 237 -14.74 -7.38 6.13
C ILE A 237 -15.50 -7.97 4.94
N PHE A 238 -14.95 -8.98 4.26
CA PHE A 238 -15.60 -9.64 3.12
C PHE A 238 -16.93 -10.30 3.50
N ASN A 239 -17.11 -10.66 4.76
CA ASN A 239 -18.35 -11.25 5.28
C ASN A 239 -19.32 -10.21 5.89
N SER A 240 -18.98 -8.91 5.84
CA SER A 240 -19.81 -7.84 6.41
C SER A 240 -20.71 -7.20 5.37
N ALA A 241 -21.82 -6.58 5.80
CA ALA A 241 -22.69 -5.81 4.90
C ALA A 241 -22.01 -4.56 4.31
N HIS A 242 -20.85 -4.15 4.85
CA HIS A 242 -20.10 -3.00 4.34
C HIS A 242 -19.55 -3.20 2.93
N MET A 243 -19.46 -4.45 2.44
CA MET A 243 -19.06 -4.80 1.07
C MET A 243 -20.06 -4.35 -0.01
N GLU A 244 -21.23 -3.82 0.36
CA GLU A 244 -22.09 -3.09 -0.57
C GLU A 244 -21.43 -1.77 -1.04
N ASN A 245 -20.47 -1.23 -0.29
CA ASN A 245 -19.73 -0.06 -0.70
C ASN A 245 -18.62 -0.42 -1.72
N GLY A 246 -18.81 -0.04 -2.98
CA GLY A 246 -17.84 -0.32 -4.06
C GLY A 246 -16.41 0.17 -3.79
N ASN A 247 -16.21 1.30 -3.10
CA ASN A 247 -14.86 1.78 -2.77
C ASN A 247 -14.17 0.88 -1.74
N LEU A 248 -14.91 0.37 -0.75
CA LEU A 248 -14.39 -0.58 0.23
C LEU A 248 -14.09 -1.93 -0.43
N SER A 249 -14.98 -2.43 -1.28
CA SER A 249 -14.76 -3.65 -2.07
C SER A 249 -13.52 -3.54 -2.96
N ALA A 250 -13.37 -2.43 -3.68
CA ALA A 250 -12.22 -2.17 -4.53
C ALA A 250 -10.91 -2.11 -3.71
N ALA A 251 -10.92 -1.46 -2.55
CA ALA A 251 -9.75 -1.40 -1.66
C ALA A 251 -9.37 -2.78 -1.09
N ALA A 252 -10.36 -3.59 -0.70
CA ALA A 252 -10.13 -4.95 -0.21
C ALA A 252 -9.59 -5.88 -1.31
N CYS A 253 -10.17 -5.81 -2.51
CA CYS A 253 -9.72 -6.52 -3.71
C CYS A 253 -8.30 -6.12 -4.11
N ARG A 254 -7.99 -4.83 -4.08
CA ARG A 254 -6.62 -4.33 -4.31
C ARG A 254 -5.65 -4.88 -3.28
N CYS A 255 -6.01 -4.87 -2.00
CA CYS A 255 -5.19 -5.42 -0.92
C CYS A 255 -4.86 -6.90 -1.19
N LEU A 256 -5.87 -7.72 -1.54
CA LEU A 256 -5.67 -9.12 -1.91
C LEU A 256 -4.80 -9.29 -3.16
N SER A 257 -5.03 -8.50 -4.21
CA SER A 257 -4.23 -8.58 -5.44
C SER A 257 -2.75 -8.32 -5.17
N GLN A 258 -2.44 -7.33 -4.33
CA GLN A 258 -1.07 -7.08 -3.88
C GLN A 258 -0.52 -8.26 -3.07
N ALA A 259 -1.31 -8.84 -2.17
CA ALA A 259 -0.93 -10.02 -1.41
C ALA A 259 -0.57 -11.22 -2.30
N ILE A 260 -1.40 -11.50 -3.31
CA ILE A 260 -1.25 -12.62 -4.24
C ILE A 260 0.03 -12.46 -5.06
N HIS A 261 0.23 -11.31 -5.71
CA HIS A 261 1.42 -11.05 -6.49
C HIS A 261 2.69 -11.16 -5.66
N SER A 262 2.62 -10.75 -4.40
CA SER A 262 3.82 -10.60 -3.58
C SER A 262 4.26 -11.87 -2.88
N SER A 263 3.29 -12.73 -2.55
CA SER A 263 3.53 -13.89 -1.69
C SER A 263 3.92 -15.15 -2.47
N GLY A 264 3.67 -15.16 -3.78
CA GLY A 264 3.88 -16.33 -4.64
C GLY A 264 3.26 -17.58 -4.02
N GLU A 265 4.05 -18.66 -3.94
CA GLU A 265 3.62 -19.94 -3.39
C GLU A 265 3.12 -19.89 -1.94
N GLN A 266 3.59 -18.94 -1.12
CA GLN A 266 3.19 -18.89 0.28
C GLN A 266 1.71 -18.50 0.47
N PHE A 267 1.03 -18.02 -0.59
CA PHE A 267 -0.39 -17.69 -0.55
C PHE A 267 -1.32 -18.91 -0.61
N HIS A 268 -0.83 -20.07 -1.00
CA HIS A 268 -1.67 -21.23 -1.35
C HIS A 268 -2.68 -21.64 -0.25
N MET A 269 -2.32 -21.49 1.03
CA MET A 269 -3.20 -21.84 2.16
C MET A 269 -4.47 -20.97 2.23
N LEU A 270 -4.43 -19.76 1.66
CA LEU A 270 -5.56 -18.84 1.64
C LEU A 270 -6.41 -18.96 0.37
N LEU A 271 -5.90 -19.64 -0.66
CA LEU A 271 -6.50 -19.72 -1.99
C LEU A 271 -7.98 -20.15 -1.98
N PRO A 272 -8.37 -21.25 -1.29
CA PRO A 272 -9.77 -21.68 -1.29
C PRO A 272 -10.69 -20.66 -0.64
N LYS A 273 -10.25 -20.06 0.47
CA LYS A 273 -11.04 -19.06 1.21
C LYS A 273 -11.21 -17.77 0.41
N VAL A 274 -10.13 -17.32 -0.23
CA VAL A 274 -10.14 -16.11 -1.06
C VAL A 274 -11.09 -16.28 -2.24
N LEU A 275 -10.97 -17.37 -2.99
CA LEU A 275 -11.86 -17.62 -4.14
C LEU A 275 -13.32 -17.81 -3.74
N ASP A 276 -13.56 -18.42 -2.57
CA ASP A 276 -14.90 -18.52 -2.00
C ASP A 276 -15.47 -17.13 -1.66
N CYS A 277 -14.72 -16.30 -0.94
CA CYS A 277 -15.11 -14.93 -0.60
C CYS A 277 -15.38 -14.06 -1.84
N LEU A 278 -14.50 -14.11 -2.84
CA LEU A 278 -14.63 -13.32 -4.08
C LEU A 278 -15.88 -13.73 -4.86
N SER A 279 -16.08 -15.04 -5.06
CA SER A 279 -17.23 -15.54 -5.81
C SER A 279 -18.56 -15.29 -5.09
N ALA A 280 -18.60 -15.49 -3.77
CA ALA A 280 -19.79 -15.20 -2.97
C ALA A 280 -20.15 -13.71 -2.97
N ASN A 281 -19.16 -12.83 -2.80
CA ASN A 281 -19.40 -11.38 -2.81
C ASN A 281 -19.82 -10.87 -4.19
N PHE A 282 -19.25 -11.39 -5.28
CA PHE A 282 -19.68 -11.00 -6.61
C PHE A 282 -21.14 -11.38 -6.89
N LEU A 283 -21.59 -12.55 -6.44
CA LEU A 283 -22.99 -12.95 -6.57
C LEU A 283 -23.96 -12.01 -5.84
N LEU A 284 -23.52 -11.44 -4.71
CA LEU A 284 -24.28 -10.45 -3.94
C LEU A 284 -24.22 -9.04 -4.53
N PHE A 285 -23.05 -8.62 -5.03
CA PHE A 285 -22.78 -7.26 -5.50
C PHE A 285 -22.23 -7.30 -6.93
N GLN A 286 -23.11 -7.64 -7.87
CA GLN A 286 -22.75 -7.99 -9.26
C GLN A 286 -22.22 -6.83 -10.11
N THR A 287 -22.33 -5.59 -9.63
CA THR A 287 -21.73 -4.39 -10.24
C THR A 287 -20.28 -4.17 -9.79
N HIS A 288 -19.80 -4.89 -8.78
CA HIS A 288 -18.44 -4.74 -8.27
C HIS A 288 -17.48 -5.65 -9.04
N GLU A 289 -17.00 -5.17 -10.17
CA GLU A 289 -16.12 -5.88 -11.08
C GLU A 289 -14.74 -6.20 -10.45
N CYS A 290 -14.37 -5.50 -9.37
CA CYS A 290 -13.13 -5.75 -8.62
C CYS A 290 -12.98 -7.20 -8.12
N TYR A 291 -14.09 -7.90 -7.84
CA TYR A 291 -14.06 -9.29 -7.42
C TYR A 291 -13.60 -10.21 -8.56
N ILE A 292 -14.11 -9.97 -9.78
CA ILE A 292 -13.68 -10.71 -10.99
C ILE A 292 -12.23 -10.37 -11.32
N LYS A 293 -11.85 -9.09 -11.29
CA LYS A 293 -10.46 -8.65 -11.53
C LYS A 293 -9.49 -9.37 -10.58
N THR A 294 -9.84 -9.48 -9.31
CA THR A 294 -9.01 -10.18 -8.30
C THR A 294 -9.01 -11.70 -8.52
N ALA A 295 -10.13 -12.29 -8.91
CA ALA A 295 -10.18 -13.71 -9.28
C ALA A 295 -9.27 -14.01 -10.49
N ALA A 296 -9.19 -13.09 -11.47
CA ALA A 296 -8.27 -13.23 -12.60
C ALA A 296 -6.81 -13.26 -12.13
N VAL A 297 -6.42 -12.36 -11.23
CA VAL A 297 -5.08 -12.36 -10.61
C VAL A 297 -4.78 -13.70 -9.94
N VAL A 298 -5.76 -14.30 -9.25
CA VAL A 298 -5.61 -15.63 -8.66
C VAL A 298 -5.36 -16.71 -9.74
N ILE A 299 -6.17 -16.73 -10.80
CA ILE A 299 -6.02 -17.71 -11.88
C ILE A 299 -4.69 -17.54 -12.61
N GLU A 300 -4.24 -16.31 -12.84
CA GLU A 300 -2.92 -16.04 -13.43
C GLU A 300 -1.79 -16.54 -12.55
N ALA A 301 -1.90 -16.36 -11.23
CA ALA A 301 -0.87 -16.74 -10.28
C ALA A 301 -0.82 -18.25 -9.98
N PHE A 302 -1.96 -18.97 -10.03
CA PHE A 302 -2.05 -20.36 -9.56
C PHE A 302 -2.70 -21.33 -10.55
N GLY A 303 -3.27 -20.86 -11.66
CA GLY A 303 -4.03 -21.68 -12.61
C GLY A 303 -3.19 -22.75 -13.32
N TYR A 304 -1.87 -22.57 -13.38
CA TYR A 304 -0.96 -23.57 -13.94
C TYR A 304 -0.80 -24.82 -13.05
N ARG A 305 -1.26 -24.78 -11.79
CA ARG A 305 -1.14 -25.88 -10.84
C ARG A 305 -2.37 -26.79 -10.88
N GLU A 306 -2.17 -28.02 -11.33
CA GLU A 306 -3.25 -29.02 -11.47
C GLU A 306 -4.01 -29.28 -10.17
N GLU A 307 -3.34 -29.21 -9.02
CA GLU A 307 -3.95 -29.40 -7.69
C GLU A 307 -5.09 -28.41 -7.39
N TYR A 308 -5.09 -27.23 -8.01
CA TYR A 308 -6.13 -26.21 -7.85
C TYR A 308 -7.17 -26.21 -8.98
N GLY A 309 -7.08 -27.14 -9.93
CA GLY A 309 -7.96 -27.14 -11.11
C GLY A 309 -9.45 -27.24 -10.75
N SER A 310 -9.82 -28.11 -9.81
CA SER A 310 -11.21 -28.25 -9.36
C SER A 310 -11.75 -26.97 -8.70
N LEU A 311 -10.91 -26.30 -7.91
CA LEU A 311 -11.22 -25.03 -7.26
C LEU A 311 -11.43 -23.94 -8.32
N CYS A 312 -10.50 -23.80 -9.27
CA CYS A 312 -10.59 -22.82 -10.36
C CYS A 312 -11.85 -23.03 -11.21
N ILE A 313 -12.17 -24.28 -11.58
CA ILE A 313 -13.39 -24.62 -12.33
C ILE A 313 -14.64 -24.25 -11.52
N SER A 314 -14.69 -24.58 -10.23
CA SER A 314 -15.82 -24.23 -9.36
C SER A 314 -16.02 -22.72 -9.25
N THR A 315 -14.94 -21.95 -9.13
CA THR A 315 -14.99 -20.48 -9.11
C THR A 315 -15.49 -19.93 -10.44
N PHE A 316 -14.98 -20.43 -11.57
CA PHE A 316 -15.43 -20.01 -12.90
C PHE A 316 -16.94 -20.24 -13.06
N GLN A 317 -17.43 -21.43 -12.71
CA GLN A 317 -18.85 -21.76 -12.77
C GLN A 317 -19.70 -20.85 -11.89
N ARG A 318 -19.25 -20.54 -10.66
CA ARG A 318 -19.96 -19.62 -9.76
C ARG A 318 -20.04 -18.21 -10.32
N LEU A 319 -18.92 -17.64 -10.77
CA LEU A 319 -18.91 -16.29 -11.36
C LEU A 319 -19.77 -16.22 -12.63
N ASN A 320 -19.71 -17.26 -13.47
CA ASN A 320 -20.51 -17.35 -14.69
C ASN A 320 -22.02 -17.52 -14.45
N SER A 321 -22.42 -17.89 -13.23
CA SER A 321 -23.84 -18.02 -12.86
C SER A 321 -24.51 -16.68 -12.49
N ALA A 322 -23.72 -15.60 -12.37
CA ALA A 322 -24.24 -14.27 -12.06
C ALA A 322 -25.13 -13.74 -13.19
N GLU A 323 -26.23 -13.08 -12.83
CA GLU A 323 -27.18 -12.49 -13.77
C GLU A 323 -26.53 -11.38 -14.61
N SER A 324 -25.64 -10.58 -14.00
CA SER A 324 -24.89 -9.53 -14.67
C SER A 324 -23.95 -10.05 -15.75
N ILE A 325 -23.45 -11.28 -15.62
CA ILE A 325 -22.63 -11.93 -16.66
C ILE A 325 -23.52 -12.52 -17.74
N ALA A 326 -24.63 -13.16 -17.36
CA ALA A 326 -25.60 -13.71 -18.31
C ALA A 326 -26.26 -12.62 -19.19
N SER A 327 -26.35 -11.39 -18.69
CA SER A 327 -26.90 -10.24 -19.41
C SER A 327 -25.94 -9.61 -20.42
N LEU A 328 -24.63 -9.95 -20.39
CA LEU A 328 -23.61 -9.53 -21.38
C LEU A 328 -23.78 -10.25 -22.73
N ASN A 329 -25.00 -10.29 -23.26
CA ASN A 329 -25.38 -11.03 -24.46
C ASN A 329 -25.71 -10.12 -25.66
N SER A 330 -25.61 -8.80 -25.48
CA SER A 330 -25.85 -7.81 -26.54
C SER A 330 -24.83 -6.68 -26.45
N SER A 331 -24.51 -6.08 -27.60
CA SER A 331 -23.56 -4.95 -27.65
C SER A 331 -24.01 -3.78 -26.78
N TYR A 332 -25.32 -3.53 -26.72
CA TYR A 332 -25.88 -2.45 -25.91
C TYR A 332 -25.59 -2.60 -24.41
N VAL A 333 -25.77 -3.81 -23.85
CA VAL A 333 -25.46 -4.04 -22.42
C VAL A 333 -23.95 -3.95 -22.18
N CYS A 334 -23.14 -4.46 -23.11
CA CYS A 334 -21.70 -4.32 -23.02
C CYS A 334 -21.23 -2.85 -23.01
N ASP A 335 -21.90 -1.98 -23.77
CA ASP A 335 -21.60 -0.55 -23.80
C ASP A 335 -22.01 0.17 -22.50
N GLN A 336 -22.96 -0.38 -21.73
CA GLN A 336 -23.40 0.18 -20.45
C GLN A 336 -22.48 -0.21 -19.28
N GLU A 337 -21.87 -1.38 -19.34
CA GLU A 337 -21.04 -1.95 -18.27
C GLU A 337 -19.62 -2.30 -18.77
N PRO A 338 -18.87 -1.34 -19.34
CA PRO A 338 -17.59 -1.62 -20.00
C PRO A 338 -16.54 -2.19 -19.04
N ASP A 339 -16.53 -1.73 -17.78
CA ASP A 339 -15.58 -2.20 -16.76
C ASP A 339 -15.83 -3.67 -16.38
N LEU A 340 -17.10 -4.08 -16.32
CA LEU A 340 -17.48 -5.47 -16.04
C LEU A 340 -17.14 -6.38 -17.23
N VAL A 341 -17.39 -5.92 -18.46
CA VAL A 341 -17.03 -6.64 -19.69
C VAL A 341 -15.52 -6.86 -19.74
N GLU A 342 -14.72 -5.83 -19.49
CA GLU A 342 -13.26 -5.93 -19.45
C GLU A 342 -12.81 -6.92 -18.38
N ALA A 343 -13.32 -6.78 -17.14
CA ALA A 343 -12.99 -7.67 -16.04
C ALA A 343 -13.28 -9.14 -16.37
N TYR A 344 -14.48 -9.43 -16.85
CA TYR A 344 -14.91 -10.79 -17.17
C TYR A 344 -14.15 -11.37 -18.35
N THR A 345 -13.89 -10.57 -19.40
CA THR A 345 -13.10 -11.01 -20.55
C THR A 345 -11.68 -11.38 -20.12
N ASN A 346 -11.03 -10.53 -19.31
CA ASN A 346 -9.70 -10.82 -18.79
C ASN A 346 -9.68 -12.08 -17.93
N PHE A 347 -10.68 -12.25 -17.04
CA PHE A 347 -10.83 -13.46 -16.23
C PHE A 347 -11.02 -14.72 -17.09
N ALA A 348 -11.89 -14.67 -18.09
CA ALA A 348 -12.12 -15.79 -19.00
C ALA A 348 -10.87 -16.12 -19.83
N CYS A 349 -10.16 -15.11 -20.34
CA CYS A 349 -8.90 -15.30 -21.05
C CYS A 349 -7.82 -15.95 -20.18
N ALA A 350 -7.67 -15.50 -18.92
CA ALA A 350 -6.77 -16.12 -17.97
C ALA A 350 -7.15 -17.59 -17.74
N PHE A 351 -8.43 -17.88 -17.52
CA PHE A 351 -8.92 -19.25 -17.32
C PHE A 351 -8.67 -20.15 -18.55
N CYS A 352 -9.03 -19.69 -19.75
CA CYS A 352 -8.82 -20.46 -20.98
C CYS A 352 -7.34 -20.75 -21.25
N SER A 353 -6.43 -19.86 -20.84
CA SER A 353 -4.99 -20.04 -21.02
C SER A 353 -4.42 -21.25 -20.27
N PHE A 354 -5.08 -21.69 -19.20
CA PHE A 354 -4.62 -22.82 -18.38
C PHE A 354 -5.51 -24.07 -18.49
N PHE A 355 -6.82 -23.91 -18.68
CA PHE A 355 -7.79 -25.00 -18.54
C PHE A 355 -8.43 -25.48 -19.84
N VAL A 356 -8.22 -24.79 -20.97
CA VAL A 356 -8.70 -25.23 -22.28
C VAL A 356 -7.53 -25.83 -23.08
N PRO A 357 -7.64 -27.08 -23.57
CA PRO A 357 -6.58 -27.70 -24.36
C PRO A 357 -6.23 -26.87 -25.61
N ARG A 358 -4.94 -26.60 -25.84
CA ARG A 358 -4.47 -25.94 -27.07
C ARG A 358 -4.82 -26.70 -28.36
N SER A 359 -5.23 -27.97 -28.26
CA SER A 359 -5.70 -28.79 -29.37
C SER A 359 -7.14 -28.51 -29.81
N ALA A 360 -7.83 -27.57 -29.17
CA ALA A 360 -9.20 -27.18 -29.50
C ALA A 360 -9.30 -25.95 -30.43
N TYR A 361 -8.16 -25.47 -30.95
CA TYR A 361 -8.07 -24.38 -31.93
C TYR A 361 -7.49 -24.86 -33.26
#